data_AF-A0A351ZVE7-F1
#
_entry.id   AF-A0A351ZVE7-F1
#
_cell.length_a   1.000
_cell.length_b   1.000
_cell.length_c   1.000
_cell.angle_alpha   90.00
_cell.angle_beta   90.00
_cell.angle_gamma   90.00
#
_symmetry.space_group_name_H-M   'P 1'
#
loop_
_entity.id
_entity.type
_entity.pdbx_description
1 polymer ?
#
loop_
_entity_poly.entity_id
_entity_poly.type
_entity_poly.pdbx_seq_one_letter_code
_entity_poly.pdbx_strand_id
1 'polypeptide(L)'
;QAGALSTTNNSRLYIANSSSSALVHGDFSTGKVMINATGMTNNATSAPAINAALDIRTQSATDRGLVVRLASDGTANAFEVQKNNGDVIFSIASDGNLGAIRGVNYVWPTSGPAEAGVGQLGTGILEGARTGASEVTLTWRQFKLVTAAALDFPNTAPQATSDLDVTIQGADPGDVVMLGTPAPAANSTYTAWVSAANTVTVRLHNYAAGGGADVDPAAADFKITVIK
;
A
#
# COMPACT_ATOMS: atom_id res chain seq x y z
N GLN A 1 4.71 32.57 46.94
CA GLN A 1 3.51 31.87 46.43
C GLN A 1 3.83 30.39 46.38
N ALA A 2 3.13 29.58 47.17
CA ALA A 2 3.26 28.13 47.12
C ALA A 2 2.67 27.63 45.79
N GLY A 3 3.50 26.99 44.97
CA GLY A 3 3.00 26.24 43.81
C GLY A 3 2.15 25.09 44.35
N ALA A 4 0.83 25.21 44.21
CA ALA A 4 -0.11 24.21 44.68
C ALA A 4 0.04 22.93 43.85
N LEU A 5 0.79 21.96 44.35
CA LEU A 5 0.72 20.58 43.87
C LEU A 5 -0.40 19.89 44.66
N SER A 6 -1.51 19.62 43.96
CA SER A 6 -2.61 18.72 44.36
C SER A 6 -3.64 19.22 45.39
N THR A 7 -4.91 19.32 44.96
CA THR A 7 -6.09 19.08 45.81
C THR A 7 -6.75 17.78 45.34
N THR A 8 -6.62 16.72 46.15
CA THR A 8 -6.89 15.31 45.79
C THR A 8 -8.35 14.87 45.80
N ASN A 9 -9.33 15.77 45.76
CA ASN A 9 -10.71 15.35 46.00
C ASN A 9 -11.48 14.78 44.79
N ASN A 10 -10.89 14.67 43.59
CA ASN A 10 -11.62 14.20 42.40
C ASN A 10 -10.77 13.46 41.35
N SER A 11 -9.68 12.79 41.75
CA SER A 11 -8.80 12.06 40.81
C SER A 11 -8.27 12.91 39.65
N ARG A 12 -8.14 14.23 39.79
CA ARG A 12 -7.67 15.15 38.73
C ARG A 12 -6.36 15.81 39.14
N LEU A 13 -5.38 15.81 38.24
CA LEU A 13 -4.10 16.50 38.40
C LEU A 13 -4.13 17.77 37.56
N TYR A 14 -4.03 18.92 38.22
CA TYR A 14 -3.93 20.24 37.59
C TYR A 14 -2.51 20.76 37.77
N ILE A 15 -1.77 20.90 36.67
CA ILE A 15 -0.53 21.67 36.65
C ILE A 15 -0.92 23.00 36.01
N ALA A 16 -0.97 24.09 36.78
CA ALA A 16 -1.47 25.39 36.31
C ALA A 16 -0.40 26.47 36.53
N ASN A 17 -0.31 27.43 35.60
CA ASN A 17 0.55 28.63 35.76
C ASN A 17 -0.18 29.76 36.52
N SER A 18 -1.50 29.66 36.70
CA SER A 18 -2.30 30.52 37.57
C SER A 18 -3.67 29.88 37.86
N SER A 19 -4.46 30.46 38.78
CA SER A 19 -5.77 29.93 39.23
C SER A 19 -6.84 29.72 38.14
N SER A 20 -6.56 30.10 36.89
CA SER A 20 -7.54 30.11 35.80
C SER A 20 -7.09 29.37 34.53
N SER A 21 -5.85 28.84 34.48
CA SER A 21 -5.31 28.18 33.27
C SER A 21 -4.44 26.98 33.63
N ALA A 22 -4.92 25.77 33.35
CA ALA A 22 -4.16 24.53 33.50
C ALA A 22 -3.23 24.33 32.28
N LEU A 23 -1.93 24.20 32.53
CA LEU A 23 -0.91 23.78 31.57
C LEU A 23 -1.14 22.34 31.12
N VAL A 24 -1.56 21.48 32.05
CA VAL A 24 -2.00 20.10 31.79
C VAL A 24 -3.29 19.84 32.59
N HIS A 25 -4.34 19.40 31.91
CA HIS A 25 -5.61 18.95 32.50
C HIS A 25 -5.82 17.47 32.20
N GLY A 26 -5.79 16.63 33.24
CA GLY A 26 -6.19 15.22 33.15
C GLY A 26 -7.58 14.99 33.73
N ASP A 27 -8.46 14.32 32.98
CA ASP A 27 -9.72 13.74 33.49
C ASP A 27 -9.61 12.21 33.52
N PHE A 28 -9.25 11.67 34.69
CA PHE A 28 -8.93 10.26 34.86
C PHE A 28 -10.16 9.36 34.93
N SER A 29 -11.35 9.93 35.11
CA SER A 29 -12.63 9.20 34.95
C SER A 29 -12.97 8.91 33.50
N THR A 30 -12.45 9.69 32.54
CA THR A 30 -12.69 9.51 31.09
C THR A 30 -11.43 9.21 30.29
N GLY A 31 -10.27 9.12 30.96
CA GLY A 31 -8.98 8.79 30.34
C GLY A 31 -8.39 9.89 29.46
N LYS A 32 -8.81 11.15 29.63
CA LYS A 32 -8.40 12.27 28.75
C LYS A 32 -7.28 13.09 29.39
N VAL A 33 -6.27 13.46 28.61
CA VAL A 33 -5.21 14.41 29.00
C VAL A 33 -5.14 15.51 27.95
N MET A 34 -5.25 16.76 28.38
CA MET A 34 -5.22 17.95 27.55
C MET A 34 -4.00 18.80 27.91
N ILE A 35 -3.29 19.32 26.91
CA ILE A 35 -2.09 20.17 27.10
C ILE A 35 -2.35 21.52 26.39
N ASN A 36 -2.13 22.63 27.11
CA ASN A 36 -2.21 24.00 26.59
C ASN A 36 -3.59 24.48 26.06
N ALA A 37 -4.63 24.41 26.91
CA ALA A 37 -5.91 25.08 26.63
C ALA A 37 -5.85 26.57 27.06
N THR A 38 -5.46 27.46 26.14
CA THR A 38 -5.41 28.96 26.26
C THR A 38 -4.58 29.58 27.42
N GLY A 39 -3.44 30.23 27.08
CA GLY A 39 -2.72 31.25 27.88
C GLY A 39 -1.27 30.95 28.32
N MET A 40 -0.25 31.28 27.51
CA MET A 40 1.20 31.32 27.91
C MET A 40 1.84 32.64 27.41
N THR A 41 2.75 33.33 28.11
CA THR A 41 4.14 32.95 28.49
C THR A 41 4.69 33.81 29.66
N ASN A 42 5.97 33.66 30.07
CA ASN A 42 6.93 34.78 30.13
C ASN A 42 8.34 34.34 30.59
N ASN A 43 9.31 34.41 29.66
CA ASN A 43 10.73 34.68 29.90
C ASN A 43 11.66 33.54 30.41
N ALA A 44 12.33 32.85 29.48
CA ALA A 44 13.68 32.29 29.70
C ALA A 44 14.51 32.29 28.40
N THR A 45 15.66 32.95 28.45
CA THR A 45 16.73 33.03 27.45
C THR A 45 17.75 31.89 27.70
N SER A 46 17.99 30.86 26.89
CA SER A 46 17.68 30.54 25.49
C SER A 46 17.93 29.03 25.27
N ALA A 47 17.00 28.32 24.62
CA ALA A 47 17.16 27.14 23.74
C ALA A 47 15.77 26.75 23.21
N PRO A 48 15.69 26.05 22.05
CA PRO A 48 15.22 26.56 20.77
C PRO A 48 13.74 27.00 20.73
N ALA A 49 13.42 27.86 19.77
CA ALA A 49 12.03 28.16 19.41
C ALA A 49 11.35 26.90 18.82
N ILE A 50 10.61 26.18 19.66
CA ILE A 50 9.83 25.02 19.25
C ILE A 50 8.35 25.41 19.32
N ASN A 51 7.79 25.76 18.16
CA ASN A 51 6.36 26.00 17.98
C ASN A 51 5.55 24.67 17.97
N ALA A 52 5.90 23.65 18.77
CA ALA A 52 5.21 22.36 18.77
C ALA A 52 4.26 22.20 19.97
N ALA A 53 3.02 21.80 19.70
CA ALA A 53 1.98 21.64 20.73
C ALA A 53 2.15 20.38 21.61
N LEU A 54 2.87 19.36 21.14
CA LEU A 54 3.28 18.17 21.89
C LEU A 54 4.55 17.62 21.23
N ASP A 55 5.64 17.51 21.99
CA ASP A 55 6.92 16.96 21.53
C ASP A 55 7.33 15.80 22.45
N ILE A 56 7.57 14.62 21.88
CA ILE A 56 7.91 13.38 22.58
C ILE A 56 9.25 12.90 22.05
N ARG A 57 10.31 13.09 22.84
CA ARG A 57 11.68 12.68 22.49
C ARG A 57 12.07 11.40 23.19
N THR A 58 12.64 10.47 22.44
CA THR A 58 13.27 9.25 22.95
C THR A 58 14.79 9.41 22.97
N GLN A 59 15.45 8.91 24.02
CA GLN A 59 16.90 9.08 24.20
C GLN A 59 17.71 7.89 23.64
N SER A 60 17.05 6.74 23.48
CA SER A 60 17.58 5.55 22.81
C SER A 60 16.80 5.22 21.54
N ALA A 61 17.46 4.58 20.57
CA ALA A 61 16.83 4.01 19.37
C ALA A 61 15.86 2.85 19.69
N THR A 62 15.93 2.29 20.90
CA THR A 62 15.05 1.20 21.36
C THR A 62 13.86 1.67 22.19
N ASP A 63 13.86 2.95 22.60
CA ASP A 63 12.75 3.51 23.37
C ASP A 63 11.57 3.78 22.44
N ARG A 64 10.37 3.41 22.88
CA ARG A 64 9.15 3.78 22.16
C ARG A 64 8.75 5.20 22.58
N GLY A 65 8.37 6.03 21.62
CA GLY A 65 7.80 7.37 21.86
C GLY A 65 6.37 7.28 22.37
N LEU A 66 5.42 7.86 21.65
CA LEU A 66 4.00 7.67 21.97
C LEU A 66 3.56 6.25 21.63
N VAL A 67 3.07 5.50 22.63
CA VAL A 67 2.46 4.18 22.44
C VAL A 67 0.97 4.28 22.77
N VAL A 68 0.13 4.17 21.75
CA VAL A 68 -1.33 4.07 21.93
C VAL A 68 -1.69 2.58 21.99
N ARG A 69 -2.32 2.15 23.09
CA ARG A 69 -2.79 0.77 23.28
C ARG A 69 -4.31 0.76 23.32
N LEU A 70 -4.90 0.00 22.43
CA LEU A 70 -6.35 -0.24 22.41
C LEU A 70 -6.70 -1.44 23.29
N ALA A 71 -7.99 -1.54 23.65
CA ALA A 71 -8.54 -2.78 24.16
C ALA A 71 -8.43 -3.88 23.09
N SER A 72 -8.33 -5.15 23.52
CA SER A 72 -8.22 -6.29 22.60
C SER A 72 -9.41 -6.44 21.65
N ASP A 73 -10.54 -5.85 22.00
CA ASP A 73 -11.80 -5.79 21.26
C ASP A 73 -12.18 -4.36 20.83
N GLY A 74 -11.22 -3.43 20.86
CA GLY A 74 -11.45 -2.03 20.50
C GLY A 74 -11.83 -1.88 19.02
N THR A 75 -13.00 -1.29 18.77
CA THR A 75 -13.51 -1.02 17.40
C THR A 75 -13.32 0.42 16.94
N ALA A 76 -12.91 1.31 17.85
CA ALA A 76 -12.64 2.72 17.55
C ALA A 76 -11.22 2.92 16.99
N ASN A 77 -11.00 4.04 16.31
CA ASN A 77 -9.69 4.39 15.76
C ASN A 77 -8.59 4.38 16.84
N ALA A 78 -7.46 3.74 16.53
CA ALA A 78 -6.25 3.74 17.35
C ALA A 78 -5.69 5.16 17.53
N PHE A 79 -5.85 6.00 16.50
CA PHE A 79 -5.47 7.40 16.55
C PHE A 79 -6.39 8.21 15.66
N GLU A 80 -6.75 9.41 16.09
CA GLU A 80 -7.67 10.25 15.33
C GLU A 80 -7.40 11.74 15.53
N VAL A 81 -7.34 12.48 14.43
CA VAL A 81 -7.26 13.94 14.39
C VAL A 81 -8.57 14.45 13.80
N GLN A 82 -9.33 15.17 14.62
CA GLN A 82 -10.60 15.77 14.23
C GLN A 82 -10.53 17.30 14.24
N LYS A 83 -11.43 17.93 13.48
CA LYS A 83 -11.84 19.31 13.71
C LYS A 83 -12.76 19.39 14.93
N ASN A 84 -12.98 20.61 15.45
CA ASN A 84 -13.87 20.84 16.60
C ASN A 84 -15.36 20.50 16.33
N ASN A 85 -15.75 20.33 15.07
CA ASN A 85 -17.08 19.86 14.68
C ASN A 85 -17.20 18.33 14.58
N GLY A 86 -16.11 17.59 14.87
CA GLY A 86 -16.05 16.12 14.79
C GLY A 86 -15.54 15.57 13.45
N ASP A 87 -15.28 16.40 12.44
CA ASP A 87 -14.78 15.90 11.15
C ASP A 87 -13.38 15.28 11.28
N VAL A 88 -13.21 14.05 10.82
CA VAL A 88 -11.90 13.37 10.79
C VAL A 88 -11.03 13.90 9.66
N ILE A 89 -9.84 14.39 10.01
CA ILE A 89 -8.81 14.82 9.06
C ILE A 89 -7.85 13.67 8.74
N PHE A 90 -7.48 12.91 9.77
CA PHE A 90 -6.58 11.77 9.72
C PHE A 90 -6.96 10.76 10.79
N SER A 91 -6.98 9.47 10.45
CA SER A 91 -7.14 8.41 11.44
C SER A 91 -6.36 7.15 11.10
N ILE A 92 -6.03 6.41 12.15
CA ILE A 92 -5.57 5.03 12.09
C ILE A 92 -6.66 4.18 12.75
N ALA A 93 -7.21 3.21 12.01
CA ALA A 93 -8.23 2.28 12.49
C ALA A 93 -7.65 1.32 13.55
N SER A 94 -8.52 0.59 14.25
CA SER A 94 -8.09 -0.32 15.32
C SER A 94 -7.23 -1.50 14.85
N ASP A 95 -7.32 -1.85 13.58
CA ASP A 95 -6.51 -2.87 12.91
C ASP A 95 -5.15 -2.32 12.42
N GLY A 96 -4.88 -1.03 12.62
CA GLY A 96 -3.64 -0.36 12.23
C GLY A 96 -3.66 0.23 10.82
N ASN A 97 -4.75 0.09 10.08
CA ASN A 97 -4.87 0.64 8.73
C ASN A 97 -5.16 2.15 8.74
N LEU A 98 -4.81 2.85 7.65
CA LEU A 98 -5.21 4.25 7.48
C LEU A 98 -6.72 4.32 7.25
N GLY A 99 -7.46 4.98 8.14
CA GLY A 99 -8.92 5.05 8.06
C GLY A 99 -9.41 6.16 7.12
N ALA A 100 -8.98 7.40 7.36
CA ALA A 100 -9.38 8.55 6.54
C ALA A 100 -8.23 9.55 6.35
N ILE A 101 -8.20 10.21 5.19
CA ILE A 101 -7.33 11.36 4.91
C ILE A 101 -8.16 12.45 4.25
N ARG A 102 -8.19 13.66 4.83
CA ARG A 102 -8.91 14.83 4.30
C ARG A 102 -10.40 14.53 4.00
N GLY A 103 -11.05 13.74 4.85
CA GLY A 103 -12.46 13.36 4.67
C GLY A 103 -12.73 12.33 3.57
N VAL A 104 -11.68 11.66 3.07
CA VAL A 104 -11.80 10.48 2.20
C VAL A 104 -11.51 9.24 3.03
N ASN A 105 -12.46 8.30 3.03
CA ASN A 105 -12.32 7.00 3.69
C ASN A 105 -11.56 6.02 2.79
N TYR A 106 -10.63 5.28 3.36
CA TYR A 106 -9.89 4.22 2.69
C TYR A 106 -10.33 2.87 3.22
N VAL A 107 -10.87 2.04 2.34
CA VAL A 107 -11.25 0.66 2.65
C VAL A 107 -10.10 -0.23 2.20
N TRP A 108 -9.37 -0.81 3.15
CA TRP A 108 -8.23 -1.68 2.87
C TRP A 108 -8.67 -3.09 2.48
N PRO A 109 -7.89 -3.81 1.66
CA PRO A 109 -8.08 -5.24 1.47
C PRO A 109 -8.03 -5.95 2.82
N THR A 110 -8.96 -6.88 3.06
CA THR A 110 -9.03 -7.66 4.31
C THR A 110 -7.94 -8.73 4.41
N SER A 111 -7.21 -8.96 3.33
CA SER A 111 -6.04 -9.83 3.27
C SER A 111 -4.86 -9.08 2.67
N GLY A 112 -3.64 -9.53 2.99
CA GLY A 112 -2.46 -9.13 2.24
C GLY A 112 -2.59 -9.49 0.75
N PRO A 113 -1.64 -9.01 -0.09
CA PRO A 113 -1.59 -9.47 -1.47
C PRO A 113 -1.49 -10.98 -1.43
N ALA A 114 -2.35 -11.65 -2.20
CA ALA A 114 -2.30 -13.09 -2.28
C ALA A 114 -0.86 -13.54 -2.59
N GLU A 115 -0.27 -14.38 -1.75
CA GLU A 115 0.91 -15.13 -2.19
C GLU A 115 0.49 -15.95 -3.42
N ALA A 116 1.44 -16.28 -4.31
CA ALA A 116 1.19 -16.98 -5.56
C ALA A 116 0.60 -18.40 -5.32
N GLY A 117 -0.66 -18.48 -4.90
CA GLY A 117 -1.41 -19.70 -4.70
C GLY A 117 -1.95 -20.24 -6.02
N VAL A 118 -2.57 -21.42 -5.95
CA VAL A 118 -3.21 -22.04 -7.10
C VAL A 118 -4.36 -21.12 -7.58
N GLY A 119 -4.24 -20.57 -8.80
CA GLY A 119 -5.24 -19.68 -9.38
C GLY A 119 -5.03 -18.17 -9.17
N GLN A 120 -3.89 -17.73 -8.62
CA GLN A 120 -3.60 -16.31 -8.37
C GLN A 120 -2.26 -15.86 -8.98
N LEU A 121 -2.20 -14.67 -9.56
CA LEU A 121 -0.98 -14.08 -10.12
C LEU A 121 -0.20 -13.30 -9.05
N GLY A 122 0.61 -13.97 -8.22
CA GLY A 122 1.68 -13.36 -7.41
C GLY A 122 1.35 -12.17 -6.49
N THR A 123 2.40 -11.56 -5.94
CA THR A 123 2.30 -10.39 -5.04
C THR A 123 1.73 -9.20 -5.81
N GLY A 124 0.59 -8.66 -5.40
CA GLY A 124 -0.10 -7.62 -6.15
C GLY A 124 0.43 -6.19 -5.97
N ILE A 125 0.01 -5.28 -6.85
CA ILE A 125 0.13 -3.82 -6.69
C ILE A 125 -1.11 -3.31 -5.96
N LEU A 126 -0.94 -2.48 -4.93
CA LEU A 126 -2.07 -1.81 -4.30
C LEU A 126 -2.58 -0.69 -5.22
N GLU A 127 -3.84 -0.77 -5.62
CA GLU A 127 -4.51 0.30 -6.35
C GLU A 127 -5.70 0.83 -5.55
N GLY A 128 -6.17 2.03 -5.91
CA GLY A 128 -7.34 2.63 -5.30
C GLY A 128 -8.36 3.03 -6.36
N ALA A 129 -9.59 2.56 -6.20
CA ALA A 129 -10.73 2.97 -7.00
C ALA A 129 -11.66 3.85 -6.16
N ARG A 130 -12.04 5.03 -6.68
CA ARG A 130 -13.10 5.84 -6.07
C ARG A 130 -14.44 5.15 -6.27
N THR A 131 -15.09 4.78 -5.17
CA THR A 131 -16.41 4.14 -5.15
C THR A 131 -17.53 5.10 -4.75
N GLY A 132 -17.18 6.31 -4.32
CA GLY A 132 -18.12 7.38 -4.00
C GLY A 132 -17.46 8.76 -3.93
N ALA A 133 -18.23 9.76 -3.48
CA ALA A 133 -17.73 11.13 -3.34
C ALA A 133 -16.61 11.27 -2.30
N SER A 134 -16.58 10.37 -1.30
CA SER A 134 -15.67 10.40 -0.16
C SER A 134 -15.15 9.02 0.23
N GLU A 135 -15.07 8.08 -0.72
CA GLU A 135 -14.62 6.71 -0.46
C GLU A 135 -13.69 6.21 -1.56
N VAL A 136 -12.58 5.60 -1.14
CA VAL A 136 -11.63 4.90 -2.00
C VAL A 136 -11.52 3.47 -1.47
N THR A 137 -11.91 2.52 -2.31
CA THR A 137 -11.65 1.10 -2.04
C THR A 137 -10.28 0.76 -2.60
N LEU A 138 -9.43 0.21 -1.73
CA LEU A 138 -8.11 -0.26 -2.10
C LEU A 138 -8.18 -1.75 -2.42
N THR A 139 -7.55 -2.16 -3.51
CA THR A 139 -7.51 -3.56 -3.99
C THR A 139 -6.09 -3.94 -4.38
N TRP A 140 -5.77 -5.23 -4.28
CA TRP A 140 -4.53 -5.77 -4.83
C TRP A 140 -4.76 -6.19 -6.28
N ARG A 141 -4.11 -5.52 -7.23
CA ARG A 141 -4.01 -6.02 -8.61
C ARG A 141 -2.97 -7.10 -8.72
N GLN A 142 -3.38 -8.25 -9.20
CA GLN A 142 -2.50 -9.40 -9.32
C GLN A 142 -1.60 -9.25 -10.56
N PHE A 143 -0.30 -9.45 -10.37
CA PHE A 143 0.67 -9.45 -11.45
C PHE A 143 1.70 -10.57 -11.24
N LYS A 144 2.10 -11.20 -12.34
CA LYS A 144 3.14 -12.23 -12.32
C LYS A 144 4.13 -11.97 -13.44
N LEU A 145 5.40 -11.85 -13.07
CA LEU A 145 6.52 -11.78 -14.00
C LEU A 145 7.19 -13.15 -14.07
N VAL A 146 7.22 -13.75 -15.25
CA VAL A 146 8.11 -14.85 -15.60
C VAL A 146 9.32 -14.24 -16.29
N THR A 147 10.45 -14.21 -15.57
CA THR A 147 11.66 -13.47 -15.97
C THR A 147 12.45 -14.17 -17.09
N ALA A 148 12.28 -15.48 -17.27
CA ALA A 148 12.84 -16.24 -18.38
C ALA A 148 12.04 -17.53 -18.63
N ALA A 149 11.34 -17.61 -19.76
CA ALA A 149 10.93 -18.87 -20.36
C ALA A 149 11.82 -19.12 -21.58
N ALA A 150 12.69 -20.13 -21.50
CA ALA A 150 13.54 -20.55 -22.61
C ALA A 150 12.65 -21.25 -23.65
N LEU A 151 12.40 -20.59 -24.77
CA LEU A 151 11.56 -21.10 -25.86
C LEU A 151 12.42 -21.40 -27.08
N ASP A 152 12.24 -22.59 -27.64
CA ASP A 152 12.90 -23.08 -28.85
C ASP A 152 11.84 -23.35 -29.91
N PHE A 153 11.62 -22.38 -30.79
CA PHE A 153 10.58 -22.48 -31.82
C PHE A 153 11.05 -23.43 -32.93
N PRO A 154 10.16 -24.29 -33.45
CA PRO A 154 10.51 -25.08 -34.61
C PRO A 154 10.69 -24.19 -35.85
N ASN A 155 11.43 -24.69 -36.83
CA ASN A 155 11.55 -24.07 -38.13
C ASN A 155 10.17 -23.76 -38.73
N THR A 156 9.92 -22.49 -39.05
CA THR A 156 8.60 -21.98 -39.45
C THR A 156 8.64 -21.54 -40.91
N ALA A 157 7.91 -22.25 -41.76
CA ALA A 157 7.81 -21.95 -43.20
C ALA A 157 7.25 -20.54 -43.49
N PRO A 158 7.50 -19.97 -44.69
CA PRO A 158 6.91 -18.71 -45.12
C PRO A 158 5.39 -18.71 -44.98
N GLN A 159 4.83 -17.59 -44.50
CA GLN A 159 3.39 -17.42 -44.28
C GLN A 159 2.78 -18.38 -43.25
N ALA A 160 3.59 -19.05 -42.45
CA ALA A 160 3.14 -19.94 -41.38
C ALA A 160 3.39 -19.36 -39.99
N THR A 161 2.88 -20.08 -38.98
CA THR A 161 3.03 -19.74 -37.57
C THR A 161 3.42 -20.97 -36.76
N SER A 162 4.16 -20.74 -35.69
CA SER A 162 4.52 -21.77 -34.71
C SER A 162 4.19 -21.28 -33.30
N ASP A 163 3.60 -22.16 -32.50
CA ASP A 163 3.11 -21.85 -31.15
C ASP A 163 3.86 -22.67 -30.12
N LEU A 164 4.20 -22.03 -29.00
CA LEU A 164 4.73 -22.67 -27.81
C LEU A 164 3.99 -22.19 -26.58
N ASP A 165 3.68 -23.12 -25.68
CA ASP A 165 2.95 -22.84 -24.45
C ASP A 165 3.88 -22.71 -23.24
N VAL A 166 3.58 -21.72 -22.40
CA VAL A 166 4.25 -21.47 -21.12
C VAL A 166 3.22 -21.57 -20.00
N THR A 167 3.53 -22.40 -19.00
CA THR A 167 2.68 -22.52 -17.81
C THR A 167 2.88 -21.33 -16.88
N ILE A 168 1.83 -20.53 -16.71
CA ILE A 168 1.77 -19.42 -15.77
C ILE A 168 0.57 -19.62 -14.85
N GLN A 169 0.81 -20.27 -13.71
CA GLN A 169 -0.22 -20.50 -12.70
C GLN A 169 -0.92 -19.18 -12.31
N GLY A 170 -2.25 -19.19 -12.34
CA GLY A 170 -3.14 -18.06 -12.06
C GLY A 170 -3.61 -17.26 -13.27
N ALA A 171 -3.07 -17.52 -14.47
CA ALA A 171 -3.48 -16.84 -15.68
C ALA A 171 -4.81 -17.39 -16.21
N ASP A 172 -5.75 -16.52 -16.56
CA ASP A 172 -7.03 -16.89 -17.17
C ASP A 172 -7.20 -16.24 -18.56
N PRO A 173 -7.94 -16.87 -19.49
CA PRO A 173 -8.24 -16.27 -20.78
C PRO A 173 -8.83 -14.85 -20.64
N GLY A 174 -8.23 -13.89 -21.34
CA GLY A 174 -8.59 -12.47 -21.28
C GLY A 174 -7.65 -11.62 -20.41
N ASP A 175 -6.79 -12.21 -19.58
CA ASP A 175 -5.75 -11.47 -18.86
C ASP A 175 -4.76 -10.82 -19.84
N VAL A 176 -4.21 -9.67 -19.43
CA VAL A 176 -3.25 -8.93 -20.26
C VAL A 176 -1.90 -9.64 -20.23
N VAL A 177 -1.33 -9.89 -21.42
CA VAL A 177 0.02 -10.43 -21.57
C VAL A 177 0.95 -9.34 -22.12
N MET A 178 2.01 -9.03 -21.38
CA MET A 178 3.13 -8.23 -21.88
C MET A 178 4.28 -9.17 -22.22
N LEU A 179 4.72 -9.12 -23.47
CA LEU A 179 5.78 -9.96 -24.00
C LEU A 179 7.06 -9.15 -24.24
N GLY A 180 8.12 -9.49 -23.53
CA GLY A 180 9.48 -9.09 -23.87
C GLY A 180 10.16 -10.20 -24.66
N THR A 181 10.56 -9.91 -25.89
CA THR A 181 11.12 -10.90 -26.83
C THR A 181 12.64 -10.71 -26.98
N PRO A 182 13.39 -11.73 -27.42
CA PRO A 182 14.67 -11.50 -28.08
C PRO A 182 14.49 -10.66 -29.36
N ALA A 183 15.59 -10.22 -29.98
CA ALA A 183 15.52 -9.61 -31.29
C ALA A 183 14.87 -10.59 -32.27
N PRO A 184 13.76 -10.23 -32.95
CA PRO A 184 13.10 -11.14 -33.86
C PRO A 184 13.99 -11.42 -35.07
N ALA A 185 13.89 -12.64 -35.60
CA ALA A 185 14.49 -12.97 -36.89
C ALA A 185 13.88 -12.10 -38.00
N ALA A 186 14.60 -11.92 -39.10
CA ALA A 186 14.11 -11.12 -40.22
C ALA A 186 12.74 -11.62 -40.71
N ASN A 187 11.84 -10.69 -41.05
CA ASN A 187 10.47 -10.98 -41.48
C ASN A 187 9.62 -11.76 -40.46
N SER A 188 9.91 -11.66 -39.17
CA SER A 188 9.14 -12.34 -38.14
C SER A 188 8.67 -11.42 -37.02
N THR A 189 7.63 -11.85 -36.30
CA THR A 189 7.20 -11.21 -35.05
C THR A 189 6.75 -12.27 -34.05
N TYR A 190 6.76 -11.91 -32.78
CA TYR A 190 6.16 -12.71 -31.71
C TYR A 190 4.92 -12.03 -31.15
N THR A 191 3.91 -12.82 -30.85
CA THR A 191 2.72 -12.38 -30.09
C THR A 191 2.45 -13.37 -28.95
N ALA A 192 1.72 -12.95 -27.91
CA ALA A 192 1.34 -13.84 -26.84
C ALA A 192 -0.02 -13.49 -26.26
N TRP A 193 -0.73 -14.50 -25.76
CA TRP A 193 -2.03 -14.36 -25.08
C TRP A 193 -2.23 -15.53 -24.12
N VAL A 194 -3.11 -15.35 -23.13
CA VAL A 194 -3.55 -16.48 -22.29
C VAL A 194 -4.54 -17.32 -23.10
N SER A 195 -4.10 -18.48 -23.55
CA SER A 195 -4.87 -19.36 -24.44
C SER A 195 -5.81 -20.29 -23.69
N ALA A 196 -5.45 -20.65 -22.45
CA ALA A 196 -6.25 -21.44 -21.54
C ALA A 196 -5.86 -21.11 -20.09
N ALA A 197 -6.63 -21.63 -19.13
CA ALA A 197 -6.29 -21.49 -17.72
C ALA A 197 -4.86 -22.01 -17.45
N ASN A 198 -4.06 -21.17 -16.78
CA ASN A 198 -2.65 -21.37 -16.47
C ASN A 198 -1.71 -21.47 -17.68
N THR A 199 -2.15 -21.12 -18.88
CA THR A 199 -1.38 -21.30 -20.11
C THR A 199 -1.30 -20.02 -20.94
N VAL A 200 -0.09 -19.53 -21.15
CA VAL A 200 0.22 -18.48 -22.12
C VAL A 200 0.80 -19.11 -23.36
N THR A 201 0.19 -18.87 -24.52
CA THR A 201 0.78 -19.23 -25.81
C THR A 201 1.61 -18.07 -26.32
N VAL A 202 2.85 -18.35 -26.73
CA VAL A 202 3.69 -17.44 -27.51
C VAL A 202 3.73 -17.96 -28.95
N ARG A 203 3.38 -17.11 -29.90
CA ARG A 203 3.33 -17.42 -31.32
C ARG A 203 4.42 -16.66 -32.07
N LEU A 204 5.19 -17.38 -32.86
CA LEU A 204 6.03 -16.85 -33.92
C LEU A 204 5.22 -16.78 -35.23
N HIS A 205 5.23 -15.63 -35.90
CA HIS A 205 4.72 -15.48 -37.27
C HIS A 205 5.88 -15.26 -38.24
N ASN A 206 5.91 -16.00 -39.36
CA ASN A 206 6.81 -15.74 -40.48
C ASN A 206 6.06 -15.01 -41.61
N TYR A 207 6.43 -13.75 -41.85
CA TYR A 207 5.85 -12.89 -42.89
C TYR A 207 6.62 -12.92 -44.21
N ALA A 208 7.63 -13.80 -44.36
CA ALA A 208 8.26 -14.02 -45.65
C ALA A 208 7.18 -14.33 -46.71
N ALA A 209 7.34 -13.77 -47.91
CA ALA A 209 6.47 -14.06 -49.04
C ALA A 209 6.48 -15.56 -49.36
N GLY A 210 5.41 -16.08 -49.98
CA GLY A 210 5.34 -17.49 -50.38
C GLY A 210 6.53 -17.88 -51.26
N GLY A 211 7.22 -18.97 -50.88
CA GLY A 211 8.48 -19.40 -51.50
C GLY A 211 9.73 -18.65 -51.00
N GLY A 212 9.60 -17.81 -49.97
CA GLY A 212 10.69 -17.15 -49.27
C GLY A 212 11.44 -18.08 -48.31
N ALA A 213 12.26 -17.49 -47.43
CA ALA A 213 13.02 -18.24 -46.44
C ALA A 213 12.16 -18.66 -45.24
N ASP A 214 12.39 -19.89 -44.76
CA ASP A 214 11.91 -20.31 -43.45
C ASP A 214 12.58 -19.49 -42.34
N VAL A 215 11.95 -19.46 -41.16
CA VAL A 215 12.48 -18.79 -39.97
C VAL A 215 12.71 -19.85 -38.89
N ASP A 216 13.97 -20.03 -38.51
CA ASP A 216 14.44 -20.93 -37.47
C ASP A 216 15.28 -20.13 -36.45
N PRO A 217 14.64 -19.43 -35.50
CA PRO A 217 15.34 -18.63 -34.51
C PRO A 217 15.96 -19.56 -33.45
N ALA A 218 17.20 -19.26 -33.05
CA ALA A 218 17.81 -19.98 -31.94
C ALA A 218 16.99 -19.83 -30.65
N ALA A 219 16.99 -20.88 -29.82
CA ALA A 219 16.37 -20.87 -28.50
C ALA A 219 16.80 -19.64 -27.68
N ALA A 220 15.83 -18.98 -27.04
CA ALA A 220 16.07 -17.74 -26.31
C ALA A 220 15.09 -17.55 -25.14
N ASP A 221 15.47 -16.68 -24.20
CA ASP A 221 14.64 -16.32 -23.06
C ASP A 221 13.59 -15.27 -23.43
N PHE A 222 12.33 -15.59 -23.15
CA PHE A 222 11.21 -14.65 -23.23
C PHE A 222 10.82 -14.17 -21.83
N LYS A 223 10.53 -12.87 -21.72
CA LYS A 223 9.96 -12.27 -20.51
C LYS A 223 8.46 -12.18 -20.69
N ILE A 224 7.71 -12.82 -19.81
CA ILE A 224 6.25 -12.85 -19.91
C ILE A 224 5.68 -12.30 -18.61
N THR A 225 4.96 -11.18 -18.71
CA THR A 225 4.19 -10.64 -17.59
C THR A 225 2.71 -10.83 -17.85
N VAL A 226 2.00 -11.42 -16.90
CA VAL A 226 0.53 -11.49 -16.93
C VAL A 226 -0.02 -10.54 -15.87
N ILE A 227 -1.01 -9.73 -16.26
CA ILE A 227 -1.67 -8.75 -15.39
C ILE A 227 -3.18 -8.99 -15.42
N LYS A 228 -3.77 -9.02 -14.23
CA LYS A 228 -5.21 -9.15 -13.98
C LYS A 228 -5.80 -7.87 -13.38
#